data_AF-A0A950FEQ7-F1
#
_entry.id   AF-A0A950FEQ7-F1
#
_cell.length_a   1.000
_cell.length_b   1.000
_cell.length_c   1.000
_cell.angle_alpha   90.00
_cell.angle_beta   90.00
_cell.angle_gamma   90.00
#
_symmetry.space_group_name_H-M   'P 1'
#
loop_
_entity.id
_entity.type
_entity.pdbx_description
1 polymer ?
#
loop_
_entity_poly.entity_id
_entity_poly.type
_entity_poly.pdbx_seq_one_letter_code
_entity_poly.pdbx_strand_id
1 'polypeptide(L)'
;NPNINPFRASGGKLIQYVGWSDPAISPQNDINYYTSVELLAGGPAATQNFYRLFMVPGMGHCGGGPGANAFGNFVDGPNPSDPSDDVLSALDQWVEQGIAPNQIVATKYVSDIPANGVAFQRPLCPYPQIAAYAGSGDPTQANNWACHEPN
;
A
#
# COMPACT_ATOMS: atom_id res chain seq x y z
N ASN A 1 -19.44 -7.80 3.99
CA ASN A 1 -20.17 -7.97 2.71
C ASN A 1 -19.22 -7.65 1.57
N PRO A 2 -18.84 -8.62 0.72
CA PRO A 2 -17.93 -8.39 -0.41
C PRO A 2 -18.62 -7.77 -1.64
N ASN A 3 -19.96 -7.69 -1.68
CA ASN A 3 -20.64 -6.97 -2.77
C ASN A 3 -20.64 -5.47 -2.48
N ILE A 4 -19.58 -4.79 -2.93
CA ILE A 4 -19.43 -3.34 -2.85
C ILE A 4 -19.63 -2.64 -4.21
N ASN A 5 -20.35 -3.29 -5.14
CA ASN A 5 -20.72 -2.67 -6.42
C ASN A 5 -21.52 -1.36 -6.26
N PRO A 6 -22.41 -1.17 -5.26
CA PRO A 6 -23.03 0.13 -5.03
C PRO A 6 -22.03 1.26 -4.70
N PHE A 7 -20.96 0.94 -3.96
CA PHE A 7 -19.88 1.90 -3.67
C PHE A 7 -19.13 2.30 -4.93
N ARG A 8 -18.74 1.31 -5.75
CA ARG A 8 -18.14 1.53 -7.08
C ARG A 8 -19.05 2.37 -7.97
N ALA A 9 -20.34 2.05 -8.04
CA ALA A 9 -21.32 2.75 -8.88
C ALA A 9 -21.51 4.21 -8.47
N SER A 10 -21.26 4.54 -7.19
CA SER A 10 -21.28 5.90 -6.68
C SER A 10 -19.96 6.67 -6.92
N GLY A 11 -19.00 6.09 -7.66
CA GLY A 11 -17.69 6.69 -7.93
C GLY A 11 -16.66 6.49 -6.81
N GLY A 12 -16.97 5.69 -5.78
CA GLY A 12 -16.11 5.51 -4.61
C GLY A 12 -14.75 4.90 -4.95
N LYS A 13 -13.70 5.36 -4.25
CA LYS A 13 -12.33 4.82 -4.29
C LYS A 13 -11.94 4.29 -2.92
N LEU A 14 -11.36 3.10 -2.88
CA LEU A 14 -10.93 2.43 -1.67
C LEU A 14 -9.45 2.06 -1.78
N ILE A 15 -8.66 2.59 -0.86
CA ILE A 15 -7.33 2.06 -0.57
C ILE A 15 -7.43 1.31 0.75
N GLN A 16 -7.05 0.03 0.73
CA GLN A 16 -6.85 -0.75 1.94
C GLN A 16 -5.38 -1.08 2.08
N TYR A 17 -4.88 -1.06 3.31
CA TYR A 17 -3.57 -1.59 3.62
C TYR A 17 -3.64 -2.52 4.82
N VAL A 18 -2.72 -3.48 4.90
CA VAL A 18 -2.55 -4.33 6.09
C VAL A 18 -1.10 -4.76 6.21
N GLY A 19 -0.63 -4.89 7.46
CA GLY A 19 0.71 -5.38 7.75
C GLY A 19 0.81 -6.88 7.51
N TRP A 20 1.82 -7.31 6.75
CA TRP A 20 2.07 -8.73 6.51
C TRP A 20 2.51 -9.48 7.78
N SER A 21 2.96 -8.73 8.78
CA SER A 21 3.41 -9.23 10.08
C SER A 21 2.46 -8.83 11.22
N ASP A 22 1.18 -8.54 10.92
CA ASP A 22 0.16 -8.25 11.92
C ASP A 22 -0.10 -9.49 12.80
N PRO A 23 0.19 -9.43 14.11
CA PRO A 23 -0.03 -10.55 15.03
C PRO A 23 -1.46 -10.61 15.58
N ALA A 24 -2.26 -9.55 15.41
CA ALA A 24 -3.59 -9.39 15.98
C ALA A 24 -4.69 -9.78 14.98
N ILE A 25 -4.55 -9.35 13.72
CA ILE A 25 -5.51 -9.64 12.64
C ILE A 25 -4.76 -10.31 11.49
N SER A 26 -5.18 -11.53 11.14
CA SER A 26 -4.52 -12.27 10.06
C SER A 26 -4.67 -11.53 8.73
N PRO A 27 -3.56 -11.17 8.05
CA PRO A 27 -3.61 -10.50 6.74
C PRO A 27 -4.26 -11.38 5.65
N GLN A 28 -4.34 -12.69 5.87
CA GLN A 28 -5.06 -13.60 4.97
C GLN A 28 -6.56 -13.26 4.88
N ASN A 29 -7.16 -12.72 5.94
CA ASN A 29 -8.56 -12.33 5.93
C ASN A 29 -8.82 -11.19 4.95
N ASP A 30 -7.90 -10.22 4.87
CA ASP A 30 -7.99 -9.09 3.95
C ASP A 30 -7.80 -9.53 2.50
N ILE A 31 -6.87 -10.46 2.24
CA ILE A 31 -6.72 -11.10 0.92
C ILE A 31 -7.99 -11.85 0.52
N ASN A 32 -8.59 -12.61 1.44
CA ASN A 32 -9.82 -13.34 1.19
C ASN A 32 -10.98 -12.39 0.88
N TYR A 33 -11.08 -11.27 1.60
CA TYR A 33 -12.07 -10.23 1.34
C TYR A 33 -11.86 -9.57 -0.02
N TYR A 34 -10.63 -9.15 -0.32
CA TYR A 34 -10.26 -8.54 -1.59
C TYR A 34 -10.57 -9.46 -2.78
N THR A 35 -10.14 -10.73 -2.72
CA THR A 35 -10.46 -11.75 -3.73
C THR A 35 -11.98 -11.96 -3.89
N SER A 36 -12.74 -11.90 -2.79
CA SER A 36 -14.20 -12.01 -2.83
C SER A 36 -14.87 -10.82 -3.52
N VAL A 37 -14.33 -9.61 -3.31
CA VAL A 37 -14.77 -8.40 -4.04
C VAL A 37 -14.41 -8.54 -5.52
N GLU A 38 -13.19 -9.01 -5.85
CA GLU A 38 -12.76 -9.19 -7.24
C GLU A 38 -13.70 -10.08 -8.04
N LEU A 39 -14.11 -11.21 -7.46
CA LEU A 39 -15.06 -12.13 -8.07
C LEU A 39 -16.40 -11.45 -8.40
N LEU A 40 -16.89 -10.56 -7.52
CA LEU A 40 -18.18 -9.89 -7.67
C LEU A 40 -18.12 -8.60 -8.51
N ALA A 41 -16.95 -8.00 -8.65
CA ALA A 41 -16.72 -6.77 -9.40
C ALA A 41 -16.40 -7.01 -10.89
N GLY A 42 -16.20 -8.27 -11.29
CA GLY A 42 -15.88 -8.65 -12.67
C GLY A 42 -14.38 -8.88 -12.93
N GLY A 43 -13.61 -9.21 -11.88
CA GLY A 43 -12.20 -9.60 -11.97
C GLY A 43 -11.20 -8.52 -11.53
N PRO A 44 -9.89 -8.84 -11.57
CA PRO A 44 -8.85 -7.98 -11.01
C PRO A 44 -8.80 -6.59 -11.63
N ALA A 45 -8.80 -6.50 -12.97
CA ALA A 45 -8.76 -5.21 -13.66
C ALA A 45 -9.98 -4.32 -13.34
N ALA A 46 -11.17 -4.92 -13.22
CA ALA A 46 -12.37 -4.19 -12.86
C ALA A 46 -12.32 -3.66 -11.41
N THR A 47 -11.66 -4.41 -10.52
CA THR A 47 -11.52 -4.09 -9.10
C THR A 47 -10.48 -3.01 -8.85
N GLN A 48 -9.30 -3.13 -9.46
CA GLN A 48 -8.21 -2.17 -9.32
C GLN A 48 -8.54 -0.74 -9.80
N ASN A 49 -9.64 -0.57 -10.54
CA ASN A 49 -10.18 0.74 -10.95
C ASN A 49 -10.88 1.50 -9.80
N PHE A 50 -11.23 0.85 -8.69
CA PHE A 50 -11.91 1.47 -7.56
C PHE A 50 -11.45 0.97 -6.20
N TYR A 51 -10.76 -0.17 -6.12
CA TYR A 51 -10.30 -0.76 -4.87
C TYR A 51 -8.89 -1.34 -5.06
N ARG A 52 -7.92 -0.81 -4.30
CA ARG A 52 -6.53 -1.28 -4.27
C ARG A 52 -6.16 -1.72 -2.87
N LEU A 53 -5.60 -2.92 -2.76
CA LEU A 53 -5.06 -3.48 -1.52
C LEU A 53 -3.54 -3.37 -1.55
N PHE A 54 -2.94 -2.78 -0.51
CA PHE A 54 -1.50 -2.68 -0.33
C PHE A 54 -1.07 -3.54 0.86
N MET A 55 -0.29 -4.56 0.56
CA MET A 55 0.22 -5.48 1.57
C MET A 55 1.59 -4.98 2.01
N VAL A 56 1.75 -4.66 3.30
CA VAL A 56 2.92 -3.94 3.81
C VAL A 56 3.92 -4.91 4.46
N PRO A 57 5.04 -5.27 3.78
CA PRO A 57 5.96 -6.28 4.29
C PRO A 57 6.65 -5.80 5.57
N GLY A 58 6.62 -6.63 6.61
CA GLY A 58 7.26 -6.35 7.90
C GLY A 58 6.55 -5.30 8.76
N MET A 59 5.42 -4.74 8.32
CA MET A 59 4.58 -3.93 9.20
C MET A 59 3.74 -4.82 10.11
N GLY A 60 3.59 -4.42 11.37
CA GLY A 60 2.73 -5.07 12.34
C GLY A 60 1.28 -4.62 12.27
N HIS A 61 0.59 -4.68 13.41
CA HIS A 61 -0.80 -4.21 13.53
C HIS A 61 -0.86 -2.69 13.37
N CYS A 62 -1.50 -2.23 12.28
CA CYS A 62 -1.68 -0.81 11.92
C CYS A 62 -0.38 -0.02 11.61
N GLY A 63 0.73 -0.35 12.26
CA GLY A 63 2.05 0.26 12.11
C GLY A 63 3.13 -0.55 12.84
N GLY A 64 4.29 0.05 13.10
CA GLY A 64 5.41 -0.64 13.76
C GLY A 64 6.00 -1.79 12.92
N GLY A 65 6.78 -2.66 13.56
CA GLY A 65 7.43 -3.80 12.92
C GLY A 65 8.75 -3.45 12.19
N PRO A 66 9.49 -4.46 11.70
CA PRO A 66 10.79 -4.25 11.06
C PRO A 66 10.73 -3.62 9.66
N GLY A 67 9.55 -3.57 9.04
CA GLY A 67 9.35 -3.07 7.67
C GLY A 67 9.19 -1.56 7.57
N ALA A 68 9.19 -1.06 6.32
CA ALA A 68 8.84 0.31 6.02
C ALA A 68 7.32 0.51 6.25
N ASN A 69 6.97 1.33 7.23
CA ASN A 69 5.61 1.39 7.81
C ASN A 69 5.05 2.82 7.93
N ALA A 70 5.84 3.83 7.55
CA ALA A 70 5.42 5.23 7.54
C ALA A 70 5.14 5.67 6.09
N PHE A 71 3.87 5.90 5.80
CA PHE A 71 3.39 6.29 4.46
C PHE A 71 2.08 7.10 4.55
N GLY A 72 1.93 7.93 5.59
CA GLY A 72 0.71 8.73 5.80
C GLY A 72 -0.47 7.93 6.37
N ASN A 73 -0.20 6.73 6.89
CA ASN A 73 -1.14 5.94 7.68
C ASN A 73 -1.23 6.51 9.11
N PHE A 74 -0.56 5.89 10.08
CA PHE A 74 -0.45 6.43 11.46
C PHE A 74 0.81 7.26 11.67
N VAL A 75 1.79 7.14 10.77
CA VAL A 75 3.08 7.82 10.84
C VAL A 75 3.37 8.44 9.48
N ASP A 76 3.69 9.72 9.49
CA ASP A 76 3.98 10.46 8.26
C ASP A 76 5.31 10.00 7.64
N GLY A 77 5.33 9.95 6.31
CA GLY A 77 6.56 9.84 5.54
C GLY A 77 7.40 11.12 5.60
N PRO A 78 8.58 11.14 4.96
CA PRO A 78 9.45 12.32 4.93
C PRO A 78 8.82 13.53 4.21
N ASN A 79 7.88 13.26 3.30
CA ASN A 79 7.14 14.27 2.54
C ASN A 79 5.64 14.12 2.84
N PRO A 80 5.16 14.59 4.01
CA PRO A 80 3.73 14.60 4.28
C PRO A 80 3.01 15.38 3.18
N SER A 81 1.84 14.91 2.78
CA SER A 81 1.03 15.49 1.70
C SER A 81 1.52 15.22 0.25
N ASP A 82 2.62 14.49 0.04
CA ASP A 82 2.97 14.00 -1.30
C ASP A 82 2.23 12.69 -1.61
N PRO A 83 1.38 12.62 -2.65
CA PRO A 83 0.66 11.39 -2.99
C PRO A 83 1.57 10.20 -3.37
N SER A 84 2.87 10.40 -3.63
CA SER A 84 3.79 9.27 -3.83
C SER A 84 4.15 8.56 -2.53
N ASP A 85 4.09 9.26 -1.38
CA ASP A 85 4.63 8.81 -0.09
C ASP A 85 3.56 8.83 1.02
N ASP A 86 2.36 9.36 0.74
CA ASP A 86 1.26 9.57 1.68
C ASP A 86 -0.06 8.97 1.16
N VAL A 87 -0.61 7.99 1.86
CA VAL A 87 -1.79 7.23 1.41
C VAL A 87 -3.07 8.06 1.39
N LEU A 88 -3.21 9.04 2.28
CA LEU A 88 -4.38 9.92 2.28
C LEU A 88 -4.35 10.85 1.07
N SER A 89 -3.18 11.44 0.79
CA SER A 89 -2.96 12.30 -0.38
C SER A 89 -3.08 11.51 -1.68
N ALA A 90 -2.63 10.26 -1.70
CA ALA A 90 -2.85 9.34 -2.82
C ALA A 90 -4.34 9.05 -3.05
N LEU A 91 -5.13 8.91 -1.98
CA LEU A 91 -6.58 8.73 -2.08
C LEU A 91 -7.25 9.99 -2.62
N ASP A 92 -6.88 11.17 -2.11
CA ASP A 92 -7.40 12.46 -2.59
C ASP A 92 -7.09 12.65 -4.08
N GLN A 93 -5.85 12.39 -4.50
CA GLN A 93 -5.46 12.45 -5.90
C GLN A 93 -6.26 11.46 -6.77
N TRP A 94 -6.55 10.26 -6.26
CA TRP A 94 -7.33 9.28 -6.99
C TRP A 94 -8.80 9.70 -7.14
N VAL A 95 -9.39 10.26 -6.09
CA VAL A 95 -10.78 10.73 -6.09
C VAL A 95 -10.95 11.97 -6.96
N GLU A 96 -10.08 12.95 -6.81
CA GLU A 96 -10.25 14.29 -7.41
C GLU A 96 -9.69 14.39 -8.82
N GLN A 97 -8.59 13.68 -9.10
CA GLN A 97 -7.84 13.79 -10.36
C GLN A 97 -7.89 12.51 -11.19
N GLY A 98 -8.47 11.43 -10.64
CA GLY A 98 -8.56 10.14 -11.32
C GLY A 98 -7.23 9.40 -11.42
N ILE A 99 -6.19 9.82 -10.69
CA ILE A 99 -4.85 9.23 -10.73
C ILE A 99 -4.74 8.21 -9.61
N ALA A 100 -4.85 6.92 -9.97
CA ALA A 100 -4.79 5.85 -9.00
C ALA A 100 -3.32 5.51 -8.62
N PRO A 101 -3.02 5.25 -7.33
CA PRO A 101 -1.64 5.00 -6.90
C PRO A 101 -1.15 3.63 -7.35
N ASN A 102 -0.22 3.59 -8.31
CA ASN A 102 0.39 2.33 -8.76
C ASN A 102 1.46 1.80 -7.80
N GLN A 103 1.90 2.64 -6.88
CA GLN A 103 2.71 2.31 -5.72
C GLN A 103 2.57 3.44 -4.68
N ILE A 104 2.92 3.16 -3.42
CA ILE A 104 3.08 4.17 -2.38
C ILE A 104 4.44 3.92 -1.71
N VAL A 105 5.33 4.89 -1.66
CA VAL A 105 6.65 4.73 -1.03
C VAL A 105 6.48 4.78 0.48
N ALA A 106 6.76 3.67 1.14
CA ALA A 106 6.82 3.60 2.59
C ALA A 106 8.25 3.79 3.10
N THR A 107 8.35 4.34 4.30
CA THR A 107 9.60 4.66 4.98
C THR A 107 9.75 3.83 6.26
N LYS A 108 10.96 3.32 6.49
CA LYS A 108 11.41 2.87 7.82
C LYS A 108 12.30 3.96 8.40
N TYR A 109 11.95 4.49 9.57
CA TYR A 109 12.83 5.38 10.32
C TYR A 109 13.79 4.61 11.23
N VAL A 110 14.95 5.21 11.50
CA VAL A 110 15.93 4.66 12.45
C VAL A 110 15.29 4.61 13.84
N SER A 111 15.19 3.40 14.40
CA SER A 111 14.52 3.13 15.68
C SER A 111 13.05 3.58 15.72
N ASP A 112 12.37 3.65 14.58
CA ASP A 112 10.99 4.14 14.45
C ASP A 112 10.79 5.61 14.91
N ILE A 113 11.86 6.41 14.89
CA ILE A 113 11.82 7.82 15.29
C ILE A 113 12.17 8.70 14.08
N PRO A 114 11.22 9.51 13.56
CA PRO A 114 11.47 10.37 12.39
C PRO A 114 12.69 11.29 12.53
N ALA A 115 12.91 11.84 13.73
CA ALA A 115 14.05 12.73 14.02
C ALA A 115 15.42 12.04 13.87
N ASN A 116 15.49 10.71 13.89
CA ASN A 116 16.73 9.95 13.71
C ASN A 116 17.05 9.69 12.22
N GLY A 117 16.18 10.12 11.31
CA GLY A 117 16.35 9.97 9.87
C GLY A 117 15.83 8.63 9.31
N VAL A 118 15.89 8.53 7.98
CA VAL A 118 15.42 7.39 7.20
C VAL A 118 16.44 6.26 7.24
N ALA A 119 16.01 5.05 7.62
CA ALA A 119 16.82 3.84 7.54
C ALA A 119 16.78 3.22 6.14
N PHE A 120 15.58 3.08 5.57
CA PHE A 120 15.36 2.67 4.18
C PHE A 120 13.92 3.00 3.74
N GLN A 121 13.68 2.95 2.44
CA GLN A 121 12.34 3.10 1.84
C GLN A 121 12.04 1.95 0.87
N ARG A 122 10.76 1.60 0.72
CA ARG A 122 10.29 0.57 -0.22
C ARG A 122 8.99 1.03 -0.88
N PRO A 123 8.80 0.78 -2.20
CA PRO A 123 7.47 0.92 -2.78
C PRO A 123 6.56 -0.18 -2.23
N LEU A 124 5.38 0.21 -1.76
CA LEU A 124 4.25 -0.68 -1.52
C LEU A 124 3.54 -0.89 -2.85
N CYS A 125 3.34 -2.15 -3.20
CA CYS A 125 2.75 -2.53 -4.48
C CYS A 125 1.28 -2.92 -4.31
N PRO A 126 0.41 -2.59 -5.28
CA PRO A 126 -0.97 -3.06 -5.27
C PRO A 126 -0.98 -4.58 -5.44
N TYR A 127 -1.63 -5.27 -4.50
CA TYR A 127 -1.77 -6.73 -4.53
C TYR A 127 -2.40 -7.20 -5.87
N PRO A 128 -1.88 -8.28 -6.48
CA PRO A 128 -0.90 -9.24 -5.94
C PRO A 128 0.58 -8.88 -6.20
N GLN A 129 0.88 -7.71 -6.75
CA GLN A 129 2.26 -7.34 -7.05
C GLN A 129 3.13 -7.25 -5.80
N ILE A 130 4.41 -7.53 -5.98
CA ILE A 130 5.45 -7.45 -4.95
C ILE A 130 6.57 -6.51 -5.39
N ALA A 131 7.22 -5.86 -4.42
CA ALA A 131 8.40 -5.06 -4.69
C ALA A 131 9.61 -5.98 -4.91
N ALA A 132 10.27 -5.87 -6.06
CA ALA A 132 11.51 -6.55 -6.37
C ALA A 132 12.65 -5.55 -6.55
N TYR A 133 13.82 -5.90 -6.01
CA TYR A 133 15.02 -5.10 -6.19
C TYR A 133 15.50 -5.19 -7.63
N ALA A 134 15.86 -4.05 -8.24
CA ALA A 134 16.32 -3.97 -9.62
C ALA A 134 17.68 -4.67 -9.87
N GLY A 135 18.34 -5.14 -8.82
CA GLY A 135 19.63 -5.85 -8.90
C GLY A 135 20.85 -4.92 -8.89
N SER A 136 20.66 -3.60 -8.91
CA SER A 136 21.71 -2.60 -8.84
C SER A 136 21.25 -1.32 -8.14
N GLY A 137 22.19 -0.51 -7.66
CA GLY A 137 21.94 0.68 -6.85
C GLY A 137 22.05 0.44 -5.34
N ASP A 138 21.65 1.42 -4.55
CA ASP A 138 21.56 1.29 -3.09
C ASP A 138 20.22 0.63 -2.75
N PRO A 139 20.21 -0.57 -2.13
CA PRO A 139 18.97 -1.26 -1.79
C PRO A 139 18.17 -0.51 -0.72
N THR A 140 18.69 0.49 -0.02
CA THR A 140 17.92 1.31 0.93
C THR A 140 17.00 2.31 0.24
N GLN A 141 17.24 2.63 -1.03
CA GLN A 141 16.50 3.65 -1.78
C GLN A 141 15.34 3.02 -2.57
N ALA A 142 14.14 3.59 -2.45
CA ALA A 142 12.94 3.03 -3.09
C ALA A 142 13.01 3.01 -4.64
N ASN A 143 13.76 3.94 -5.25
CA ASN A 143 13.91 4.04 -6.71
C ASN A 143 14.71 2.87 -7.34
N ASN A 144 15.40 2.07 -6.53
CA ASN A 144 16.07 0.84 -6.98
C ASN A 144 15.19 -0.41 -6.82
N TRP A 145 13.89 -0.22 -6.59
CA TRP A 145 12.88 -1.27 -6.49
C TRP A 145 11.72 -0.95 -7.44
N ALA A 146 11.05 -1.99 -7.91
CA ALA A 146 9.86 -1.85 -8.76
C ALA A 146 8.82 -2.91 -8.40
N CYS A 147 7.55 -2.60 -8.68
CA CYS A 147 6.45 -3.54 -8.52
C CYS A 147 6.42 -4.53 -9.69
N HIS A 148 6.33 -5.82 -9.38
CA HIS A 148 6.24 -6.91 -10.33
C HIS A 148 5.17 -7.91 -9.91
N GLU A 149 4.60 -8.62 -10.87
CA GLU A 149 3.78 -9.79 -10.56
C GLU A 149 4.63 -10.86 -9.84
N PRO A 150 4.06 -11.62 -8.90
CA PRO A 150 4.73 -12.78 -8.31
C PRO A 150 5.12 -13.78 -9.40
N ASN A 151 6.33 -14.36 -9.29
CA ASN A 151 6.80 -15.43 -10.18
C ASN A 151 6.07 -16.75 -9.95
#